data_AF-A0A1H9PAV8-F1
#
_entry.id   AF-A0A1H9PAV8-F1
#
_cell.length_a   1.000
_cell.length_b   1.000
_cell.length_c   1.000
_cell.angle_alpha   90.00
_cell.angle_beta   90.00
_cell.angle_gamma   90.00
#
_symmetry.space_group_name_H-M   'P 1'
#
loop_
_entity.id
_entity.type
_entity.pdbx_description
1 polymer ?
#
loop_
_entity_poly.entity_id
_entity_poly.type
_entity_poly.pdbx_seq_one_letter_code
_entity_poly.pdbx_strand_id
1 'polypeptide(L)' 'MKPERLFHIHGTKDKILYTKKYLPDFSIPEGTHFMVYQNAAEISALIGKILRKTIDT' A
#
# COMPACT_ATOMS: atom_id res chain seq x y z
N MET A 1 -2.35 17.94 8.13
CA MET A 1 -1.99 18.06 6.70
C MET A 1 -1.26 16.79 6.30
N LYS A 2 -1.68 16.10 5.23
CA LYS A 2 -0.98 14.90 4.72
C LYS A 2 0.16 15.37 3.79
N PRO A 3 1.38 14.81 3.88
CA PRO A 3 2.46 15.14 2.94
C PRO A 3 2.10 14.77 1.50
N GLU A 4 2.52 15.59 0.52
CA GLU A 4 2.16 15.41 -0.90
C GLU A 4 2.60 14.08 -1.50
N ARG A 5 3.72 13.52 -1.03
CA ARG A 5 4.30 12.27 -1.55
C ARG A 5 4.21 11.11 -0.55
N LEU A 6 3.19 11.14 0.30
CA LEU A 6 2.89 10.04 1.21
C LEU A 6 1.84 9.10 0.60
N PHE A 7 2.22 7.85 0.40
CA PHE A 7 1.34 6.79 -0.08
C PHE A 7 1.15 5.73 1.00
N HIS A 8 -0.10 5.44 1.34
CA HIS A 8 -0.51 4.43 2.29
C HIS A 8 -1.02 3.20 1.53
N ILE A 9 -0.29 2.09 1.63
CA ILE A 9 -0.67 0.78 1.11
C ILE A 9 -1.10 -0.08 2.30
N HIS A 10 -2.27 -0.70 2.22
CA HIS A 10 -2.82 -1.47 3.33
C HIS A 10 -3.53 -2.75 2.88
N GLY A 11 -3.42 -3.83 3.66
CA GLY A 11 -4.07 -5.12 3.37
C GLY A 11 -5.49 -5.23 3.92
N THR A 12 -6.45 -5.70 3.13
CA THR A 12 -7.86 -5.77 3.58
C THR A 12 -8.13 -6.77 4.71
N LYS A 13 -7.17 -7.67 4.97
CA LYS A 13 -7.20 -8.68 6.03
C LYS A 13 -6.13 -8.47 7.09
N ASP A 14 -5.57 -7.26 7.21
CA ASP A 14 -4.73 -6.92 8.36
C ASP A 14 -5.56 -6.99 9.65
N LYS A 15 -5.12 -7.85 10.58
CA LYS A 15 -5.75 -8.07 11.89
C LYS A 15 -4.94 -7.45 13.03
N ILE A 16 -3.77 -6.90 12.73
CA ILE A 16 -2.88 -6.22 13.69
C ILE A 16 -3.20 -4.73 13.66
N LEU A 17 -3.25 -4.13 12.46
CA LEU A 17 -3.61 -2.73 12.25
C LEU A 17 -4.91 -2.64 11.47
N TYR A 18 -6.02 -2.37 12.14
CA TYR A 18 -7.33 -2.31 11.48
C TYR A 18 -7.50 -1.03 10.62
N THR A 19 -7.98 -1.20 9.38
CA THR A 19 -8.22 -0.09 8.43
C THR A 19 -9.45 0.76 8.70
N LYS A 20 -10.35 0.36 9.59
CA LYS A 20 -11.74 0.88 9.65
C LYS A 20 -11.87 2.42 9.72
N LYS A 21 -10.85 3.14 10.18
CA LYS A 21 -10.85 4.61 10.29
C LYS A 21 -10.06 5.35 9.21
N TYR A 22 -9.24 4.68 8.41
CA TYR A 22 -8.33 5.33 7.48
C TYR A 22 -8.57 4.82 6.06
N LEU A 23 -8.73 5.73 5.11
CA LEU A 23 -8.78 5.42 3.68
C LEU A 23 -7.33 5.30 3.18
N PRO A 24 -6.82 4.08 2.91
CA PRO A 24 -5.51 3.93 2.29
C PRO A 24 -5.56 4.40 0.83
N ASP A 25 -4.42 4.85 0.31
CA ASP A 25 -4.30 5.19 -1.11
C ASP A 25 -4.41 3.92 -1.97
N PHE A 26 -3.94 2.79 -1.43
CA PHE A 26 -4.04 1.49 -2.07
C PHE A 26 -4.45 0.42 -1.07
N SER A 27 -5.45 -0.39 -1.44
CA SER A 27 -5.85 -1.57 -0.68
C SER A 27 -5.43 -2.83 -1.43
N ILE A 28 -4.77 -3.76 -0.73
CA ILE A 28 -4.38 -5.07 -1.26
C ILE A 28 -5.44 -6.09 -0.84
N PRO A 29 -6.25 -6.62 -1.79
CA PRO A 29 -7.22 -7.66 -1.49
C PRO A 29 -6.53 -8.87 -0.86
N GLU A 30 -7.11 -9.41 0.21
CA GLU A 30 -6.55 -10.54 0.96
C GLU A 30 -5.20 -10.26 1.66
N GLY A 31 -4.63 -9.07 1.49
CA GLY A 31 -3.38 -8.67 2.12
C GLY A 31 -3.51 -8.66 3.63
N THR A 32 -2.57 -9.28 4.32
CA THR A 32 -2.48 -9.25 5.79
C THR A 32 -1.51 -8.16 6.25
N HIS A 33 -1.04 -8.20 7.49
CA HIS A 33 0.00 -7.30 7.96
C HIS A 33 1.36 -7.52 7.25
N PHE A 34 1.70 -8.77 6.93
CA PHE A 34 2.99 -9.16 6.37
C PHE A 34 2.96 -9.27 4.83
N MET A 35 2.34 -8.29 4.16
CA MET A 35 2.18 -8.31 2.68
C MET A 35 3.50 -8.34 1.92
N VAL A 36 4.59 -7.82 2.48
CA VAL A 36 5.92 -7.87 1.85
C VAL A 36 6.44 -9.31 1.73
N TYR A 37 5.99 -10.22 2.60
CA TYR A 37 6.34 -11.64 2.53
C TYR A 37 5.32 -12.43 1.70
N GLN A 38 4.02 -12.17 1.90
CA GLN A 38 2.94 -12.94 1.27
C GLN A 38 2.61 -12.50 -0.16
N ASN A 39 2.77 -11.21 -0.46
CA ASN A 39 2.38 -10.55 -1.71
C ASN A 39 3.57 -9.79 -2.33
N ALA A 40 4.80 -10.28 -2.13
CA ALA A 40 6.03 -9.57 -2.49
C ALA A 40 6.02 -9.00 -3.92
N ALA A 41 5.66 -9.82 -4.91
CA ALA A 41 5.64 -9.42 -6.31
C ALA A 41 4.62 -8.30 -6.59
N GLU A 42 3.42 -8.39 -6.01
CA GLU A 42 2.35 -7.39 -6.17
C GLU A 42 2.76 -6.06 -5.52
N ILE A 43 3.29 -6.12 -4.30
CA ILE A 43 3.79 -4.94 -3.57
C ILE A 43 4.93 -4.26 -4.33
N SER A 44 5.92 -5.02 -4.79
CA SER A 44 7.04 -4.48 -5.58
C SER A 44 6.56 -3.85 -6.89
N ALA A 45 5.60 -4.48 -7.59
CA ALA A 45 5.04 -3.92 -8.81
C ALA A 45 4.30 -2.60 -8.56
N LEU A 46 3.52 -2.52 -7.47
CA LEU A 46 2.80 -1.31 -7.06
C LEU A 46 3.77 -0.17 -6.72
N ILE A 47 4.78 -0.45 -5.88
CA ILE A 47 5.81 0.53 -5.53
C ILE A 47 6.52 1.04 -6.79
N GLY A 48 6.89 0.13 -7.69
CA GLY A 48 7.51 0.51 -8.96
C GLY A 48 6.64 1.43 -9.82
N LYS A 49 5.31 1.22 -9.85
CA LYS A 49 4.37 2.12 -10.54
C LYS A 49 4.33 3.51 -9.90
N ILE A 50 4.27 3.57 -8.56
CA ILE A 50 4.26 4.83 -7.81
C ILE A 50 5.53 5.63 -8.09
N LEU A 51 6.69 4.98 -8.02
CA LEU A 51 7.98 5.63 -8.23
C LEU A 51 8.15 6.14 -9.67
N ARG A 52 7.83 5.34 -10.70
CA ARG A 52 7.93 5.78 -12.10
C ARG A 52 7.04 6.99 -12.38
N LYS A 53 5.77 6.93 -11.94
CA LYS A 53 4.84 8.05 -12.10
C LYS A 53 5.33 9.34 -11.43
N THR A 54 6.13 9.23 -10.37
CA THR A 54 6.68 10.38 -9.65
C THR A 54 7.95 10.95 -10.30
N ILE A 55 8.66 10.18 -11.13
CA ILE A 55 9.88 10.62 -11.85
C ILE A 55 9.51 11.29 -13.18
N ASP A 56 8.42 10.85 -13.82
CA ASP A 56 7.97 11.35 -15.12
C ASP A 56 7.11 12.65 -15.03
N THR A 57 6.94 13.23 -13.84
CA THR A 57 6.20 14.47 -13.56
C THR A 57 7.08 15.51 -12.88
#